data_AF-A0A5C8NUP1-F1
#
_entry.id   AF-A0A5C8NUP1-F1
#
_cell.length_a   1.000
_cell.length_b   1.000
_cell.length_c   1.000
_cell.angle_alpha   90.00
_cell.angle_beta   90.00
_cell.angle_gamma   90.00
#
_symmetry.space_group_name_H-M   'P 1'
#
loop_
_entity.id
_entity.type
_entity.pdbx_description
1 polymer ?
#
loop_
_entity_poly.entity_id
_entity_poly.type
_entity_poly.pdbx_seq_one_letter_code
_entity_poly.pdbx_strand_id
1 'polypeptide(L)'
;MFIALSLIVVGETVARKLFSFSLQGADELGGYILAVGSGLAFTIAFVERAHIRIDLIQALLPATARALLDWVSVVSMAALALLLAYVGWLVVDETIEFRSNAPTPWATPLIYPQGIWYATLVIFALVALAAAVRATWMLLRGRSAQMVAEFGPKSAQDELAAELEDLNKR
;
A
#
# COMPACT_ATOMS: atom_id res chain seq x y z
N MET A 1 5.87 13.89 -3.23
CA MET A 1 5.17 14.29 -1.99
C MET A 1 6.13 14.40 -0.80
N PHE A 2 6.84 13.34 -0.42
CA PHE A 2 7.78 13.37 0.72
C PHE A 2 8.95 14.37 0.58
N ILE A 3 9.49 14.58 -0.63
CA ILE A 3 10.52 15.61 -0.87
C ILE A 3 9.96 17.01 -0.57
N ALA A 4 8.73 17.30 -1.02
CA ALA A 4 8.08 18.58 -0.75
C ALA A 4 7.83 18.76 0.76
N LEU A 5 7.37 17.72 1.46
CA LEU A 5 7.24 17.75 2.93
C LEU A 5 8.58 18.03 3.62
N SER A 6 9.65 17.35 3.20
CA SER A 6 10.99 17.55 3.74
C SER A 6 11.46 19.00 3.57
N LEU A 7 11.26 19.60 2.40
CA LEU A 7 11.59 21.01 2.16
C LEU A 7 10.77 21.96 3.03
N ILE A 8 9.48 21.67 3.23
CA ILE A 8 8.60 22.46 4.10
C ILE A 8 9.06 22.38 5.55
N VAL A 9 9.37 21.18 6.06
CA VAL A 9 9.83 20.98 7.45
C VAL A 9 11.19 21.66 7.67
N VAL A 10 12.11 21.56 6.70
CA VAL A 10 13.40 22.25 6.76
C VAL A 10 13.20 23.77 6.75
N GLY A 11 12.38 24.28 5.84
CA GLY A 11 12.05 25.71 5.76
C GLY A 11 11.41 26.23 7.04
N GLU A 12 10.48 25.49 7.63
CA GLU A 12 9.87 25.84 8.90
C GLU A 12 10.89 25.84 10.04
N THR A 13 11.76 24.83 10.11
CA THR A 13 12.80 24.74 11.14
C THR A 13 13.75 25.94 11.07
N VAL A 14 14.13 26.34 9.85
CA VAL A 14 14.97 27.52 9.61
C VAL A 14 14.23 28.81 9.98
N ALA A 15 12.96 28.95 9.57
CA ALA A 15 12.14 30.13 9.86
C ALA A 15 11.90 30.32 11.37
N ARG A 16 11.62 29.22 12.07
CA ARG A 16 11.45 29.20 13.53
C ARG A 16 12.71 29.62 14.25
N LYS A 17 13.88 29.17 13.77
CA LYS A 17 15.17 29.41 14.43
C LYS A 17 15.78 30.77 14.10
N LEU A 18 15.53 31.33 12.91
CA LEU A 18 16.11 32.61 12.49
C LEU A 18 15.16 33.80 12.65
N PHE A 19 13.84 33.58 12.53
CA PHE A 19 12.85 34.67 12.49
C PHE A 19 11.79 34.56 13.60
N SER A 20 11.88 33.56 14.48
CA SER A 20 10.88 33.28 15.54
C SER A 20 9.44 33.15 15.03
N PHE A 21 9.28 32.86 13.74
CA PHE A 21 8.00 32.67 13.07
C PHE A 21 7.77 31.17 12.86
N SER A 22 6.62 30.66 13.29
CA SER A 22 6.21 29.26 13.06
C SER A 22 4.97 29.22 12.20
N LEU A 23 5.00 28.36 11.19
CA LEU A 23 3.90 28.12 10.27
C LEU A 23 2.75 27.31 10.91
N GLN A 24 2.94 26.81 12.15
CA GLN A 24 1.95 26.10 12.97
C GLN A 24 0.99 25.23 12.14
N GLY A 25 1.47 24.07 11.65
CA GLY A 25 0.69 23.19 10.77
C GLY A 25 1.53 22.25 9.87
N ALA A 26 2.86 22.37 9.88
CA ALA A 26 3.72 21.44 9.13
C ALA A 26 3.61 19.99 9.63
N ASP A 27 3.40 19.81 10.94
CA ASP A 27 3.20 18.49 11.54
C ASP A 27 1.88 17.83 11.06
N GLU A 28 0.82 18.62 10.86
CA GLU A 28 -0.44 18.13 10.28
C GLU A 28 -0.28 17.69 8.82
N LEU A 29 0.38 18.53 8.02
CA LEU A 29 0.71 18.18 6.63
C LEU A 29 1.57 16.92 6.56
N GLY A 30 2.51 16.76 7.50
CA GLY A 30 3.31 15.55 7.64
C GLY A 30 2.45 14.32 7.89
N GLY A 31 1.51 14.40 8.83
CA GLY A 31 0.55 13.34 9.11
C GLY A 31 -0.31 12.96 7.90
N TYR A 32 -0.83 13.95 7.17
CA TYR A 32 -1.67 13.70 5.98
C TYR A 32 -0.88 13.07 4.84
N ILE A 33 0.32 13.58 4.56
CA ILE A 33 1.23 13.03 3.56
C ILE A 33 1.63 11.61 3.91
N LEU A 34 1.90 11.34 5.19
CA LEU A 34 2.22 9.99 5.66
C LEU A 34 1.04 9.04 5.46
N ALA A 35 -0.17 9.43 5.88
CA ALA A 35 -1.38 8.61 5.73
C ALA A 35 -1.63 8.23 4.27
N VAL A 36 -1.60 9.21 3.36
CA VAL A 36 -1.80 8.98 1.91
C VAL A 36 -0.65 8.15 1.32
N GLY A 37 0.59 8.47 1.69
CA GLY A 37 1.78 7.77 1.21
C GLY A 37 1.80 6.30 1.64
N SER A 38 1.49 6.01 2.90
CA SER A 38 1.39 4.64 3.42
C SER A 38 0.25 3.86 2.76
N GLY A 39 -0.91 4.50 2.54
CA GLY A 39 -2.04 3.86 1.86
C GLY A 39 -1.71 3.45 0.41
N LEU A 40 -1.04 4.33 -0.35
CA LEU A 40 -0.54 3.99 -1.69
C LEU A 40 0.54 2.91 -1.66
N ALA A 41 1.42 2.94 -0.66
CA ALA A 41 2.46 1.93 -0.50
C ALA A 41 1.90 0.51 -0.34
N PHE A 42 0.72 0.33 0.26
CA PHE A 42 0.07 -1.00 0.31
C PHE A 42 -0.21 -1.55 -1.09
N THR A 43 -0.68 -0.72 -2.01
CA THR A 43 -0.94 -1.15 -3.40
C THR A 43 0.35 -1.54 -4.10
N ILE A 44 1.39 -0.70 -3.98
CA ILE A 44 2.70 -0.94 -4.61
C ILE A 44 3.33 -2.22 -4.05
N ALA A 45 3.39 -2.36 -2.72
CA ALA A 45 3.95 -3.53 -2.05
C ALA A 45 3.24 -4.84 -2.47
N PHE A 46 1.92 -4.78 -2.64
CA PHE A 46 1.13 -5.93 -3.11
C PHE A 46 1.45 -6.30 -4.55
N VAL A 47 1.49 -5.31 -5.47
CA VAL A 47 1.79 -5.53 -6.88
C VAL A 47 3.23 -6.04 -7.07
N GLU A 48 4.18 -5.48 -6.33
CA GLU A 48 5.59 -5.85 -6.40
C GLU A 48 5.91 -7.17 -5.69
N ARG A 49 4.97 -7.74 -4.93
CA ARG A 49 5.13 -8.89 -4.02
C ARG A 49 6.22 -8.70 -2.99
N ALA A 50 6.31 -7.51 -2.41
CA ALA A 50 7.27 -7.20 -1.36
C ALA A 50 6.98 -7.90 -0.01
N HIS A 51 6.01 -8.83 0.04
CA HIS A 51 5.72 -9.61 1.23
C HIS A 51 6.77 -10.71 1.42
N ILE A 52 7.42 -10.73 2.58
CA ILE A 52 8.38 -11.76 2.95
C ILE A 52 7.64 -13.12 3.01
N ARG A 53 8.01 -14.05 2.13
CA ARG A 53 7.52 -15.43 2.12
C ARG A 53 8.66 -16.38 2.45
N ILE A 54 8.36 -17.52 3.07
CA ILE A 54 9.36 -18.57 3.34
C ILE A 54 9.46 -19.47 2.10
N ASP A 55 10.41 -19.16 1.22
CA ASP A 55 10.56 -19.86 -0.07
C ASP A 55 10.98 -21.33 0.06
N LEU A 56 11.69 -21.67 1.14
CA LEU A 56 12.13 -23.04 1.42
C LEU A 56 10.95 -24.03 1.54
N ILE A 57 9.87 -23.62 2.18
CA ILE A 57 8.69 -24.49 2.36
C ILE A 57 7.99 -24.68 1.01
N GLN A 58 7.93 -23.62 0.20
CA GLN A 58 7.31 -23.69 -1.13
C GLN A 58 8.13 -24.57 -2.09
N ALA A 59 9.47 -24.56 -1.98
CA ALA A 59 10.39 -25.40 -2.77
C ALA A 59 10.14 -26.91 -2.61
N LEU A 60 9.66 -27.33 -1.43
CA LEU A 60 9.42 -28.74 -1.10
C LEU A 60 8.04 -29.25 -1.53
N LEU A 61 7.14 -28.35 -1.96
CA LEU A 61 5.76 -28.69 -2.28
C LEU A 61 5.55 -28.99 -3.76
N PRO A 62 4.66 -29.96 -4.10
CA PRO A 62 4.24 -30.17 -5.48
C PRO A 62 3.48 -28.96 -6.02
N ALA A 63 3.50 -28.77 -7.35
CA ALA A 63 2.96 -27.58 -8.02
C ALA A 63 1.50 -27.26 -7.67
N THR A 64 0.67 -28.27 -7.39
CA THR A 64 -0.73 -28.09 -6.98
C THR A 64 -0.87 -27.54 -5.57
N ALA A 65 -0.05 -28.01 -4.62
CA ALA A 65 -0.07 -27.53 -3.24
C ALA A 65 0.47 -26.09 -3.15
N ARG A 66 1.54 -25.78 -3.91
CA ARG A 66 2.07 -24.41 -3.99
C ARG A 66 1.03 -23.45 -4.57
N ALA A 67 0.39 -23.84 -5.66
CA ALA A 67 -0.70 -23.10 -6.25
C ALA A 67 -1.82 -22.81 -5.22
N LEU A 68 -2.28 -23.82 -4.48
CA LEU A 68 -3.31 -23.59 -3.46
C LEU A 68 -2.88 -22.58 -2.39
N LEU A 69 -1.63 -22.64 -1.91
CA LEU A 69 -1.10 -21.68 -0.93
C LEU A 69 -0.99 -20.26 -1.49
N ASP A 70 -0.53 -20.10 -2.73
CA ASP A 70 -0.47 -18.80 -3.40
C ASP A 70 -1.88 -18.21 -3.56
N TRP A 71 -2.86 -19.04 -3.93
CA TRP A 71 -4.27 -18.64 -4.01
C TRP A 71 -4.82 -18.19 -2.65
N VAL A 72 -4.61 -18.98 -1.59
CA VAL A 72 -5.02 -18.60 -0.22
C VAL A 72 -4.40 -17.27 0.19
N SER A 73 -3.12 -17.06 -0.14
CA SER A 73 -2.40 -15.82 0.19
C SER A 73 -3.01 -14.60 -0.50
N VAL A 74 -3.28 -14.70 -1.81
CA VAL A 74 -3.88 -13.61 -2.59
C VAL A 74 -5.30 -13.32 -2.11
N VAL A 75 -6.11 -14.36 -1.86
CA VAL A 75 -7.49 -14.19 -1.37
C VAL A 75 -7.52 -13.58 0.03
N SER A 76 -6.64 -14.01 0.93
CA SER A 76 -6.53 -13.45 2.29
C SER A 76 -6.13 -11.98 2.23
N MET A 77 -5.22 -11.60 1.31
CA MET A 77 -4.83 -10.21 1.12
C MET A 77 -5.99 -9.35 0.59
N ALA A 78 -6.80 -9.88 -0.34
CA ALA A 78 -8.00 -9.20 -0.83
C ALA A 78 -9.04 -9.02 0.28
N ALA A 79 -9.24 -10.04 1.13
CA ALA A 79 -10.13 -9.94 2.28
C ALA A 79 -9.67 -8.85 3.27
N LEU A 80 -8.37 -8.78 3.56
CA LEU A 80 -7.78 -7.72 4.38
C LEU A 80 -7.99 -6.34 3.74
N ALA A 81 -7.74 -6.21 2.43
CA ALA A 81 -7.89 -4.94 1.72
C ALA A 81 -9.35 -4.44 1.75
N LEU A 82 -10.32 -5.34 1.56
CA LEU A 82 -11.74 -5.03 1.70
C LEU A 82 -12.12 -4.65 3.14
N LEU A 83 -11.56 -5.33 4.14
CA LEU A 83 -11.77 -4.98 5.55
C LEU A 83 -11.25 -3.57 5.84
N LEU A 84 -10.06 -3.23 5.36
CA LEU A 84 -9.48 -1.89 5.53
C LEU A 84 -10.33 -0.81 4.85
N ALA A 85 -10.83 -1.07 3.64
CA ALA A 85 -11.77 -0.16 2.99
C ALA A 85 -13.07 -0.03 3.79
N TYR A 86 -13.64 -1.13 4.28
CA TYR A 86 -14.84 -1.07 5.10
C TYR A 86 -14.66 -0.25 6.38
N VAL A 87 -13.59 -0.50 7.14
CA VAL A 87 -13.28 0.26 8.35
C VAL A 87 -12.95 1.72 8.01
N GLY A 88 -12.22 1.97 6.93
CA GLY A 88 -11.92 3.33 6.46
C GLY A 88 -13.19 4.12 6.13
N TRP A 89 -14.19 3.46 5.56
CA TRP A 89 -15.50 4.08 5.32
C TRP A 89 -16.20 4.48 6.62
N LEU A 90 -16.21 3.60 7.64
CA LEU A 90 -16.81 3.92 8.94
C LEU A 90 -16.20 5.18 9.57
N VAL A 91 -14.87 5.34 9.46
CA VAL A 91 -14.17 6.53 9.97
C VAL A 91 -14.57 7.80 9.22
N VAL A 92 -14.75 7.71 7.90
CA VAL A 92 -15.19 8.85 7.06
C VAL A 92 -16.64 9.22 7.39
N ASP A 93 -17.52 8.22 7.53
CA ASP A 93 -18.93 8.40 7.87
C ASP A 93 -19.09 9.10 9.23
N GLU A 94 -18.37 8.60 10.24
CA GLU A 94 -18.33 9.22 11.57
C GLU A 94 -17.83 10.67 11.52
N THR A 95 -16.83 10.95 10.69
CA THR A 95 -16.30 12.31 10.51
C THR A 95 -17.32 13.26 9.86
N ILE A 96 -18.14 12.76 8.93
CA ILE A 96 -19.22 13.51 8.30
C ILE A 96 -20.31 13.82 9.32
N GLU A 97 -20.70 12.83 10.13
CA GLU A 97 -21.75 12.97 11.15
C GLU A 97 -21.37 14.00 12.21
N PHE A 98 -20.15 13.91 12.75
CA PHE A 98 -19.67 14.82 13.80
C PHE A 98 -19.13 16.16 13.28
N ARG A 99 -19.02 16.36 11.96
CA ARG A 99 -18.38 17.52 11.32
C ARG A 99 -17.01 17.83 11.93
N SER A 100 -16.20 16.79 12.11
CA SER A 100 -14.95 16.88 12.85
C SER A 100 -13.90 17.72 12.13
N ASN A 101 -13.32 18.67 12.88
CA ASN A 101 -12.21 19.51 12.44
C ASN A 101 -10.94 19.13 13.21
N ALA A 102 -9.78 19.38 12.60
CA ALA A 102 -8.50 19.07 13.23
C ALA A 102 -8.34 19.92 14.51
N PRO A 103 -7.89 19.32 15.64
CA PRO A 103 -7.72 20.03 16.91
C PRO A 103 -6.42 20.86 16.92
N THR A 104 -6.25 21.63 15.86
CA THR A 104 -5.00 22.29 15.50
C THR A 104 -5.29 23.69 14.94
N PRO A 105 -4.28 24.58 14.83
CA PRO A 105 -4.49 25.98 14.47
C PRO A 105 -5.17 26.18 13.11
N TRP A 106 -5.01 25.24 12.19
CA TRP A 106 -5.61 25.30 10.86
C TRP A 106 -7.07 24.85 10.84
N ALA A 107 -7.54 24.20 11.91
CA ALA A 107 -8.92 23.71 12.06
C ALA A 107 -9.44 23.02 10.79
N THR A 108 -8.56 22.27 10.12
CA THR A 108 -8.83 21.72 8.78
C THR A 108 -9.97 20.71 8.86
N PRO A 109 -11.01 20.80 8.01
CA PRO A 109 -12.05 19.78 7.96
C PRO A 109 -11.43 18.42 7.60
N LEU A 110 -11.54 17.42 8.48
CA LEU A 110 -10.85 16.13 8.31
C LEU A 110 -11.33 15.36 7.08
N ILE A 111 -12.52 15.68 6.58
CA ILE A 111 -13.13 15.01 5.42
C ILE A 111 -12.24 15.05 4.18
N TYR A 112 -11.48 16.14 3.95
CA TYR A 112 -10.59 16.25 2.79
C TYR A 112 -9.40 15.30 2.88
N PRO A 113 -8.53 15.37 3.91
CA PRO A 113 -7.39 14.45 4.03
C PRO A 113 -7.83 13.00 4.21
N GLN A 114 -8.89 12.73 4.99
CA GLN A 114 -9.41 11.37 5.17
C GLN A 114 -10.04 10.82 3.90
N GLY A 115 -10.72 11.65 3.09
CA GLY A 115 -11.29 11.22 1.81
C GLY A 115 -10.21 10.78 0.82
N ILE A 116 -9.10 11.52 0.74
CA ILE A 116 -7.95 11.13 -0.09
C ILE A 116 -7.33 9.84 0.43
N TRP A 117 -7.10 9.73 1.74
CA TRP A 117 -6.61 8.51 2.36
C TRP A 117 -7.52 7.30 2.07
N TYR A 118 -8.83 7.46 2.25
CA TYR A 118 -9.80 6.41 1.95
C TYR A 118 -9.76 6.00 0.47
N ALA A 119 -9.61 6.94 -0.46
CA ALA A 119 -9.45 6.62 -1.87
C ALA A 119 -8.23 5.71 -2.12
N THR A 120 -7.12 5.89 -1.39
CA THR A 120 -5.96 4.99 -1.51
C THR A 120 -6.27 3.57 -1.03
N LEU A 121 -7.07 3.41 0.03
CA LEU A 121 -7.52 2.10 0.52
C LEU A 121 -8.48 1.43 -0.47
N VAL A 122 -9.37 2.20 -1.09
CA VAL A 122 -10.27 1.69 -2.15
C VAL A 122 -9.48 1.21 -3.35
N ILE A 123 -8.46 1.96 -3.80
CA ILE A 123 -7.57 1.52 -4.88
C ILE A 123 -6.89 0.20 -4.51
N PHE A 124 -6.32 0.10 -3.30
CA PHE A 124 -5.71 -1.14 -2.83
C PHE A 124 -6.70 -2.31 -2.84
N ALA A 125 -7.91 -2.11 -2.33
CA ALA A 125 -8.97 -3.12 -2.31
C ALA A 125 -9.37 -3.58 -3.71
N LEU A 126 -9.51 -2.65 -4.67
CA LEU A 126 -9.85 -2.99 -6.06
C LEU A 126 -8.74 -3.80 -6.74
N VAL A 127 -7.47 -3.43 -6.55
CA VAL A 127 -6.33 -4.17 -7.11
C VAL A 127 -6.23 -5.56 -6.49
N ALA A 128 -6.37 -5.66 -5.16
CA ALA A 128 -6.32 -6.94 -4.47
C ALA A 128 -7.50 -7.86 -4.87
N LEU A 129 -8.70 -7.30 -5.00
CA LEU A 129 -9.87 -8.04 -5.47
C LEU A 129 -9.70 -8.54 -6.90
N ALA A 130 -9.21 -7.70 -7.82
CA ALA A 130 -8.94 -8.10 -9.19
C ALA A 130 -7.91 -9.25 -9.25
N ALA A 131 -6.86 -9.18 -8.43
CA ALA A 131 -5.87 -10.25 -8.29
C ALA A 131 -6.50 -11.55 -7.75
N ALA A 132 -7.36 -11.47 -6.72
CA ALA A 132 -8.05 -12.63 -6.16
C ALA A 132 -9.02 -13.28 -7.15
N VAL A 133 -9.77 -12.50 -7.93
CA VAL A 133 -10.65 -13.01 -8.98
C VAL A 133 -9.83 -13.75 -10.05
N ARG A 134 -8.72 -13.16 -10.49
CA ARG A 134 -7.81 -13.76 -11.48
C ARG A 134 -7.17 -15.05 -10.96
N ALA A 135 -6.68 -15.04 -9.72
CA ALA A 135 -6.09 -16.22 -9.08
C ALA A 135 -7.13 -17.35 -8.95
N THR A 136 -8.36 -17.02 -8.55
CA THR A 136 -9.47 -17.99 -8.44
C THR A 136 -9.81 -18.58 -9.80
N TRP A 137 -9.89 -17.75 -10.84
CA TRP A 137 -10.14 -18.23 -12.20
C TRP A 137 -9.05 -19.18 -12.72
N MET A 138 -7.78 -18.90 -12.42
CA MET A 138 -6.66 -19.77 -12.80
C MET A 138 -6.70 -21.11 -12.06
N LEU A 139 -7.04 -21.09 -10.77
CA LEU A 139 -7.16 -22.31 -9.95
C LEU A 139 -8.31 -23.20 -10.48
N LEU A 140 -9.48 -22.60 -10.76
CA LEU A 140 -10.63 -23.33 -11.31
C LEU A 140 -10.37 -23.93 -12.71
N ARG A 141 -9.50 -23.31 -13.51
CA ARG A 141 -9.08 -23.85 -14.82
C ARG A 141 -7.91 -24.84 -14.74
N GLY A 142 -7.45 -25.20 -13.54
CA GLY A 142 -6.33 -26.12 -13.35
C GLY A 142 -4.99 -25.58 -13.85
N ARG A 143 -4.85 -24.26 -14.01
CA ARG A 143 -3.63 -23.61 -14.53
C ARG A 143 -2.61 -23.33 -13.43
N SER A 144 -2.27 -24.36 -12.66
CA SER A 144 -1.41 -24.26 -11.48
C SER A 144 -0.02 -23.66 -11.80
N ALA A 145 0.55 -24.00 -12.96
CA ALA A 145 1.84 -23.46 -13.40
C ALA A 145 1.79 -21.94 -13.67
N GLN A 146 0.71 -21.45 -14.31
CA GLN A 146 0.55 -20.02 -14.56
C GLN A 146 0.31 -19.26 -13.25
N MET A 147 -0.39 -19.85 -12.30
CA MET A 147 -0.64 -19.21 -11.01
C MET A 147 0.62 -19.15 -10.15
N VAL A 148 1.48 -20.17 -10.15
CA VAL A 148 2.78 -20.12 -9.45
C VAL A 148 3.71 -19.10 -10.12
N ALA A 149 3.77 -19.07 -11.45
CA ALA A 149 4.58 -18.08 -12.16
C ALA A 149 4.05 -16.66 -11.92
N GLU A 150 2.73 -16.50 -11.96
CA GLU A 150 2.14 -15.19 -11.82
C GLU A 150 2.06 -14.75 -10.38
N PHE A 151 1.74 -15.56 -9.36
CA PHE A 151 1.49 -15.17 -7.96
C PHE A 151 2.51 -15.69 -6.93
N GLY A 152 3.46 -16.51 -7.38
CA GLY A 152 4.55 -17.01 -6.55
C GLY A 152 5.57 -15.94 -6.15
N PRO A 153 6.50 -16.30 -5.26
CA PRO A 153 7.59 -15.42 -4.86
C PRO A 153 8.47 -15.09 -6.06
N LYS A 154 8.93 -13.83 -6.14
CA LYS A 154 10.01 -13.48 -7.07
C LYS A 154 11.23 -14.27 -6.64
N SER A 155 11.73 -15.14 -7.49
CA SER A 155 12.91 -15.94 -7.16
C SER A 155 14.12 -15.00 -7.02
N ALA A 156 15.06 -15.31 -6.13
CA ALA A 156 16.36 -14.63 -6.11
C ALA A 156 17.05 -14.68 -7.50
N GLN A 157 16.71 -15.65 -8.34
CA GLN A 157 17.16 -15.72 -9.74
C GLN A 157 16.50 -14.68 -10.65
N ASP A 158 15.24 -14.31 -10.41
CA ASP A 158 14.55 -13.25 -11.16
C ASP A 158 15.08 -11.86 -10.77
N GLU A 159 15.43 -11.66 -9.49
CA GLU A 159 16.13 -10.46 -9.02
C GLU A 159 17.53 -10.36 -9.61
N LEU A 160 18.31 -11.45 -9.60
CA LEU A 160 19.64 -11.49 -10.20
C LEU A 160 19.60 -11.25 -11.71
N ALA A 161 18.61 -11.81 -12.41
CA ALA A 161 18.41 -11.59 -13.85
C ALA A 161 18.03 -10.14 -14.15
N ALA A 162 17.17 -9.52 -13.34
CA ALA A 162 16.80 -8.12 -13.47
C ALA A 162 18.00 -7.19 -13.21
N GLU A 163 18.84 -7.47 -12.21
CA GLU A 163 20.08 -6.72 -11.96
C GLU A 163 21.08 -6.87 -13.12
N LEU A 164 21.27 -8.07 -13.66
CA LEU A 164 22.14 -8.31 -14.81
C LEU A 164 21.64 -7.60 -16.08
N GLU A 165 20.32 -7.50 -16.28
CA GLU A 165 19.74 -6.77 -17.40
C GLU A 165 19.86 -5.24 -17.25
N ASP A 166 19.75 -4.70 -16.03
CA ASP A 166 20.00 -3.27 -15.75
C ASP A 166 21.48 -2.90 -15.92
N LEU A 167 22.39 -3.78 -15.50
CA LEU A 167 23.83 -3.61 -15.71
C LEU A 167 24.21 -3.62 -17.20
N ASN A 168 23.56 -4.44 -18.02
CA ASN A 168 23.80 -4.48 -19.47
C ASN A 168 23.21 -3.27 -20.23
N LYS A 169 22.30 -2.51 -19.61
CA LYS A 169 21.71 -1.29 -20.20
C LYS A 169 22.49 -0.01 -19.84
N ARG A 170 23.49 -0.09 -18.95
CA ARG A 170 24.41 1.00 -18.61
C ARG A 170 25.68 0.94 -19.43
#